data_AF-A0A938KDB1-F1
#
_entry.id   AF-A0A938KDB1-F1
#
_cell.length_a   1.000
_cell.length_b   1.000
_cell.length_c   1.000
_cell.angle_alpha   90.00
_cell.angle_beta   90.00
_cell.angle_gamma   90.00
#
_symmetry.space_group_name_H-M   'P 1'
#
loop_
_entity.id
_entity.type
_entity.pdbx_description
1 polymer ?
#
loop_
_entity_poly.entity_id
_entity_poly.type
_entity_poly.pdbx_seq_one_letter_code
_entity_poly.pdbx_strand_id
1 'polypeptide(L)'
;MKRTTIVPAAATLAGLLLGAGCGPASAPAAASAEHRQELERLRAANQEVKKLRTENQELGRLRRDNDELQRLRGFDAEIVRLRAENEKMRQALVALNIPIQPPPPEPQVTNRLEPIQDLVRAFEDAAIVVSSQGEPRPEDLPLEGDNILIDQSVIGLLIPEFQDRTNAGPYEVSGWLASKGVVLKSYQQLNHVGLTNYQVRRAPPKQPGSPAK
;
A
#
# COMPACT_ATOMS: atom_id res chain seq x y z
N MET A 1 30.94 -26.06 -19.79
CA MET A 1 31.00 -24.62 -20.06
C MET A 1 31.62 -24.41 -21.44
N LYS A 2 30.81 -24.13 -22.46
CA LYS A 2 31.27 -23.95 -23.85
C LYS A 2 31.47 -22.44 -24.08
N ARG A 3 32.71 -22.03 -24.34
CA ARG A 3 33.07 -20.65 -24.74
C ARG A 3 32.97 -20.57 -26.25
N THR A 4 32.02 -19.80 -26.76
CA THR A 4 31.86 -19.52 -28.18
C THR A 4 32.65 -18.26 -28.52
N THR A 5 33.70 -18.41 -29.32
CA THR A 5 34.52 -17.34 -29.87
C THR A 5 33.78 -16.67 -31.03
N ILE A 6 33.68 -15.33 -30.97
CA ILE A 6 33.10 -14.49 -32.02
C ILE A 6 34.26 -13.98 -32.88
N VAL A 7 34.28 -14.36 -34.16
CA VAL A 7 35.20 -13.83 -35.17
C VAL A 7 34.55 -12.60 -35.82
N PRO A 8 35.25 -11.46 -35.98
CA PRO A 8 34.71 -10.30 -36.68
C PRO A 8 34.91 -10.45 -38.19
N ALA A 9 33.84 -10.70 -38.94
CA ALA A 9 33.85 -10.61 -40.39
C ALA A 9 33.59 -9.16 -40.82
N ALA A 10 34.66 -8.37 -40.85
CA ALA A 10 34.69 -7.12 -41.60
C ALA A 10 34.70 -7.48 -43.10
N ALA A 11 33.57 -7.29 -43.77
CA ALA A 11 33.46 -7.40 -45.22
C ALA A 11 32.92 -6.09 -45.78
N THR A 12 33.87 -5.30 -46.26
CA THR A 12 33.78 -4.20 -47.22
C THR A 12 32.83 -4.54 -48.37
N LEU A 13 31.81 -3.71 -48.59
CA LEU A 13 31.09 -3.63 -49.87
C LEU A 13 30.76 -2.17 -50.18
N ALA A 14 31.78 -1.48 -50.71
CA ALA A 14 31.62 -0.27 -51.50
C ALA A 14 31.22 -0.71 -52.91
N GLY A 15 29.99 -0.40 -53.31
CA GLY A 15 29.42 -0.83 -54.59
C GLY A 15 28.30 0.09 -55.05
N LEU A 16 28.70 1.24 -55.59
CA LEU A 16 28.21 1.81 -56.86
C LEU A 16 26.72 1.63 -57.21
N LEU A 17 25.89 2.64 -57.00
CA LEU A 17 24.66 2.87 -57.79
C LEU A 17 24.41 4.37 -57.99
N LEU A 18 25.05 4.93 -59.02
CA LEU A 18 24.64 6.16 -59.69
C LEU A 18 23.92 5.73 -60.97
N GLY A 19 22.59 5.87 -61.00
CA GLY A 19 21.76 5.58 -62.17
C GLY A 19 20.35 6.14 -62.00
N ALA A 20 19.99 7.05 -62.91
CA ALA A 20 18.67 7.51 -63.36
C ALA A 20 17.44 7.20 -62.46
N GLY A 21 16.64 8.19 -62.04
CA GLY A 21 15.88 9.05 -62.96
C GLY A 21 14.44 8.55 -63.04
N CYS A 22 13.53 9.30 -62.41
CA CYS A 22 12.06 9.18 -62.44
C CYS A 22 11.38 7.98 -61.73
N GLY A 23 10.75 8.27 -60.58
CA GLY A 23 9.68 7.45 -59.97
C GLY A 23 9.68 7.44 -58.42
N PRO A 24 8.55 7.18 -57.76
CA PRO A 24 7.25 7.84 -57.80
C PRO A 24 7.07 8.76 -56.58
N ALA A 25 6.50 9.96 -56.75
CA ALA A 25 6.21 10.90 -55.66
C ALA A 25 5.09 10.44 -54.68
N SER A 26 4.67 9.17 -54.71
CA SER A 26 3.53 8.62 -53.96
C SER A 26 3.89 7.60 -52.86
N ALA A 27 5.16 7.23 -52.70
CA ALA A 27 5.60 6.25 -51.68
C ALA A 27 5.51 6.68 -50.19
N PRO A 28 5.66 7.96 -49.77
CA PRO A 28 5.71 8.28 -48.35
C PRO A 28 4.36 8.17 -47.64
N ALA A 29 3.24 8.26 -48.38
CA ALA A 29 1.90 8.18 -47.82
C ALA A 29 1.58 6.78 -47.28
N ALA A 30 1.91 5.71 -48.03
CA ALA A 30 1.64 4.33 -47.63
C ALA A 30 2.44 3.92 -46.39
N ALA A 31 3.74 4.25 -46.35
CA ALA A 31 4.59 3.97 -45.19
C ALA A 31 4.08 4.68 -43.92
N SER A 32 3.60 5.92 -44.04
CA SER A 32 3.04 6.65 -42.91
C SER A 32 1.73 6.07 -42.39
N ALA A 33 0.91 5.45 -43.27
CA ALA A 33 -0.33 4.80 -42.89
C ALA A 33 -0.07 3.51 -42.09
N GLU A 34 0.89 2.69 -42.54
CA GLU A 34 1.30 1.48 -41.81
C GLU A 34 1.85 1.80 -40.42
N HIS A 35 2.67 2.84 -40.30
CA HIS A 35 3.21 3.27 -39.01
C HIS A 35 2.12 3.75 -38.05
N ARG A 36 1.09 4.44 -38.54
CA ARG A 36 -0.06 4.85 -37.73
C ARG A 36 -0.86 3.65 -37.25
N GLN A 37 -1.12 2.68 -38.12
CA GLN A 37 -1.82 1.46 -37.76
C GLN A 37 -1.06 0.66 -36.69
N GLU A 38 0.26 0.57 -36.83
CA GLU A 38 1.09 -0.13 -35.83
C GLU A 38 1.10 0.61 -34.49
N LEU A 39 1.17 1.94 -34.50
CA LEU A 39 1.04 2.74 -33.27
C LEU A 39 -0.32 2.55 -32.58
N GLU A 40 -1.42 2.45 -33.34
CA GLU A 40 -2.74 2.17 -32.79
C GLU A 40 -2.80 0.77 -32.16
N ARG A 41 -2.26 -0.25 -32.83
CA ARG A 41 -2.15 -1.60 -32.28
C ARG A 41 -1.33 -1.64 -30.99
N LEU A 42 -0.17 -0.97 -30.97
CA LEU A 42 0.68 -0.89 -29.79
C LEU A 42 0.00 -0.14 -28.63
N ARG A 43 -0.80 0.89 -28.92
CA ARG A 43 -1.60 1.58 -27.89
C ARG A 43 -2.69 0.68 -27.32
N ALA A 44 -3.41 -0.05 -28.17
CA ALA A 44 -4.43 -1.01 -27.73
C ALA A 44 -3.81 -2.12 -26.86
N ALA A 45 -2.69 -2.71 -27.30
CA ALA A 45 -1.97 -3.72 -26.53
C ALA A 45 -1.48 -3.18 -25.16
N ASN A 46 -0.98 -1.95 -25.11
CA ASN A 46 -0.58 -1.32 -23.84
C ASN A 46 -1.78 -1.09 -22.90
N GLN A 47 -2.95 -0.74 -23.42
CA GLN A 47 -4.17 -0.60 -22.62
C GLN A 47 -4.61 -1.95 -22.05
N GLU A 48 -4.54 -3.02 -22.84
CA GLU A 48 -4.86 -4.38 -22.40
C GLU A 48 -3.91 -4.85 -21.29
N VAL A 49 -2.60 -4.63 -21.45
CA VAL A 49 -1.60 -4.94 -20.40
C VAL A 49 -1.88 -4.17 -19.11
N LYS A 50 -2.29 -2.90 -19.19
CA LYS A 50 -2.67 -2.12 -18.01
C LYS A 50 -3.89 -2.73 -17.31
N LYS A 51 -4.92 -3.12 -18.07
CA LYS A 51 -6.12 -3.77 -17.54
C LYS A 51 -5.79 -5.10 -16.86
N LEU A 52 -4.96 -5.94 -17.48
CA LEU A 52 -4.52 -7.21 -16.90
C LEU A 52 -3.72 -7.01 -15.60
N ARG A 53 -2.93 -5.93 -15.50
CA ARG A 53 -2.22 -5.61 -14.25
C ARG A 53 -3.17 -5.23 -13.13
N THR A 54 -4.21 -4.44 -13.41
CA THR A 54 -5.21 -4.07 -12.40
C THR A 54 -6.01 -5.28 -11.93
N GLU A 55 -6.42 -6.15 -12.86
CA GLU A 55 -7.13 -7.41 -12.52
C GLU A 55 -6.25 -8.34 -11.66
N ASN A 56 -4.96 -8.47 -11.97
CA ASN A 56 -4.04 -9.26 -11.15
C ASN A 56 -3.85 -8.69 -9.74
N GLN A 57 -3.84 -7.37 -9.59
CA GLN A 57 -3.76 -6.74 -8.26
C GLN A 57 -5.02 -7.02 -7.44
N GLU A 58 -6.20 -6.98 -8.08
CA GLU A 58 -7.47 -7.32 -7.44
C GLU A 58 -7.51 -8.79 -6.99
N LEU A 59 -7.08 -9.72 -7.85
CA LEU A 59 -6.95 -11.13 -7.45
C LEU A 59 -5.99 -11.32 -6.26
N GLY A 60 -4.90 -10.54 -6.20
CA GLY A 60 -3.98 -10.54 -5.07
C GLY A 60 -4.59 -9.98 -3.77
N ARG A 61 -5.56 -9.07 -3.84
CA ARG A 61 -6.35 -8.62 -2.68
C ARG A 61 -7.30 -9.72 -2.23
N LEU A 62 -8.11 -10.26 -3.14
CA LEU A 62 -9.08 -11.32 -2.84
C LEU A 62 -8.46 -12.57 -2.21
N ARG A 63 -7.25 -12.95 -2.62
CA ARG A 63 -6.51 -14.06 -1.98
C ARG A 63 -6.18 -13.78 -0.52
N ARG A 64 -5.71 -12.58 -0.21
CA ARG A 64 -5.39 -12.18 1.17
C ARG A 64 -6.64 -12.17 2.05
N ASP A 65 -7.74 -11.63 1.53
CA ASP A 65 -9.02 -11.61 2.23
C ASP A 65 -9.53 -13.04 2.50
N ASN A 66 -9.35 -13.96 1.54
CA ASN A 66 -9.70 -15.36 1.73
C ASN A 66 -8.85 -16.04 2.82
N ASP A 67 -7.54 -15.79 2.83
CA ASP A 67 -6.64 -16.33 3.84
C ASP A 67 -7.00 -15.82 5.25
N GLU A 68 -7.39 -14.55 5.36
CA GLU A 68 -7.88 -13.96 6.62
C GLU A 68 -9.18 -14.62 7.09
N LEU A 69 -10.16 -14.82 6.19
CA LEU A 69 -11.39 -15.53 6.52
C LEU A 69 -11.13 -16.97 6.98
N GLN A 70 -10.15 -17.67 6.41
CA GLN A 70 -9.78 -19.01 6.86
C GLN A 70 -9.18 -18.98 8.28
N ARG A 71 -8.35 -17.98 8.60
CA ARG A 71 -7.82 -17.80 9.96
C ARG A 71 -8.92 -17.54 10.97
N LEU A 72 -9.88 -16.67 10.63
CA LEU A 72 -11.03 -16.38 11.49
C LEU A 72 -11.86 -17.65 11.78
N ARG A 73 -12.13 -18.47 10.76
CA ARG A 73 -12.79 -19.77 10.97
C ARG A 73 -11.99 -20.71 11.88
N GLY A 74 -10.65 -20.65 11.83
CA GLY A 74 -9.77 -21.38 12.74
C GLY A 74 -9.95 -20.94 14.20
N PHE A 75 -10.07 -19.63 14.45
CA PHE A 75 -10.34 -19.11 15.80
C PHE A 75 -11.71 -19.55 16.32
N ASP A 76 -12.76 -19.51 15.50
CA ASP A 76 -14.08 -19.99 15.90
C ASP A 76 -14.07 -21.46 16.33
N ALA A 77 -13.34 -22.31 15.59
CA ALA A 77 -13.18 -23.72 15.94
C ALA A 77 -12.46 -23.90 17.28
N GLU A 78 -11.41 -23.12 17.55
CA GLU A 78 -10.69 -23.16 18.83
C GLU A 78 -11.57 -22.68 19.99
N ILE A 79 -12.37 -21.63 19.80
CA ILE A 79 -13.33 -21.15 20.81
C ILE A 79 -14.33 -22.25 21.16
N VAL A 80 -14.88 -22.95 20.16
CA VAL A 80 -15.80 -24.08 20.39
C VAL A 80 -15.11 -25.20 21.17
N ARG A 81 -13.86 -25.53 20.82
CA ARG A 81 -13.08 -26.54 21.54
C ARG A 81 -12.86 -26.16 23.01
N LEU A 82 -12.44 -24.92 23.27
CA LEU A 82 -12.20 -24.42 24.62
C LEU A 82 -13.48 -24.39 25.47
N ARG A 83 -14.63 -24.04 24.88
CA ARG A 83 -15.93 -24.11 25.57
C ARG A 83 -16.26 -25.55 25.97
N ALA A 84 -16.07 -26.52 25.08
CA ALA A 84 -16.31 -27.93 25.39
C ALA A 84 -15.36 -28.46 26.48
N GLU A 85 -14.10 -28.05 26.47
CA GLU A 85 -13.13 -28.42 27.51
C GLU A 85 -13.47 -27.79 28.86
N ASN A 86 -13.84 -26.51 28.88
CA ASN A 86 -14.26 -25.81 30.10
C ASN A 86 -15.49 -26.49 30.73
N GLU A 87 -16.46 -26.89 29.90
CA GLU A 87 -17.65 -27.62 30.36
C GLU A 87 -17.30 -28.99 30.96
N LYS A 88 -16.37 -29.74 30.36
CA LYS A 88 -15.87 -31.00 30.95
C LYS A 88 -15.20 -30.77 32.30
N MET A 89 -14.39 -29.73 32.45
CA MET A 89 -13.77 -29.40 33.73
C MET A 89 -14.82 -29.05 34.79
N ARG A 90 -15.85 -28.27 34.42
CA ARG A 90 -16.97 -27.97 35.32
C ARG A 90 -17.68 -29.24 35.78
N GLN A 91 -17.99 -30.17 34.88
CA GLN A 91 -18.62 -31.45 35.23
C GLN A 91 -17.74 -32.28 36.19
N ALA A 92 -16.42 -32.30 35.97
CA ALA A 92 -15.49 -32.97 36.87
C ALA A 92 -15.45 -32.33 38.27
N LEU A 93 -15.49 -31.00 38.36
CA LEU A 93 -15.55 -30.27 39.64
C LEU A 93 -16.86 -30.54 40.40
N VAL A 94 -17.99 -30.60 39.68
CA VAL A 94 -19.29 -30.99 40.27
C VAL A 94 -19.21 -32.41 40.84
N ALA A 95 -18.61 -33.36 40.11
CA ALA A 95 -18.46 -34.74 40.56
C ALA A 95 -17.59 -34.87 41.83
N LEU A 96 -16.63 -33.96 42.02
CA LEU A 96 -15.80 -33.87 43.22
C LEU A 96 -16.47 -33.10 44.37
N ASN A 97 -17.71 -32.66 44.19
CA ASN A 97 -18.48 -31.89 45.16
C ASN A 97 -17.79 -30.57 45.58
N ILE A 98 -16.96 -30.01 44.69
CA ILE A 98 -16.31 -28.71 44.89
C ILE A 98 -17.35 -27.64 44.55
N PRO A 99 -17.63 -26.68 45.46
CA PRO A 99 -18.60 -25.63 45.19
C PRO A 99 -18.10 -24.75 44.04
N ILE A 100 -18.79 -24.85 42.90
CA ILE A 100 -18.54 -23.99 41.74
C ILE A 100 -19.35 -22.72 41.95
N GLN A 101 -18.67 -21.59 42.12
CA GLN A 101 -19.33 -20.29 42.07
C GLN A 101 -19.96 -20.16 40.67
N PRO A 102 -21.25 -19.83 40.54
CA PRO A 102 -21.85 -19.62 39.23
C PRO A 102 -21.01 -18.59 38.47
N PRO A 103 -20.81 -18.78 37.15
CA PRO A 103 -20.11 -17.78 36.38
C PRO A 103 -20.78 -16.42 36.63
N PRO A 104 -19.98 -15.34 36.78
CA PRO A 104 -20.56 -14.01 36.82
C PRO A 104 -21.48 -13.87 35.60
N PRO A 105 -22.65 -13.25 35.76
CA PRO A 105 -23.61 -13.11 34.67
C PRO A 105 -22.85 -12.60 33.46
N GLU A 106 -22.91 -13.35 32.35
CA GLU A 106 -22.23 -12.94 31.12
C GLU A 106 -22.57 -11.48 30.89
N PRO A 107 -21.57 -10.60 30.71
CA PRO A 107 -21.84 -9.21 30.43
C PRO A 107 -22.81 -9.23 29.28
N GLN A 108 -24.04 -8.74 29.52
CA GLN A 108 -25.04 -8.74 28.47
C GLN A 108 -24.39 -7.93 27.36
N VAL A 109 -23.98 -8.63 26.30
CA VAL A 109 -23.55 -8.02 25.05
C VAL A 109 -24.85 -7.46 24.51
N THR A 110 -25.27 -6.33 25.08
CA THR A 110 -26.32 -5.52 24.50
C THR A 110 -25.81 -5.29 23.09
N ASN A 111 -26.56 -5.77 22.12
CA ASN A 111 -26.32 -5.52 20.70
C ASN A 111 -26.51 -4.02 20.41
N ARG A 112 -25.85 -3.15 21.17
CA ARG A 112 -25.60 -1.76 20.84
C ARG A 112 -24.54 -1.79 19.74
N LEU A 113 -24.99 -2.17 18.55
CA LEU A 113 -24.29 -1.91 17.29
C LEU A 113 -24.38 -0.41 16.92
N GLU A 114 -25.27 0.34 17.57
CA GLU A 114 -25.45 1.80 17.40
C GLU A 114 -24.13 2.60 17.49
N PRO A 115 -23.26 2.43 18.51
CA PRO A 115 -22.05 3.24 18.61
C PRO A 115 -21.03 2.90 17.52
N ILE A 116 -21.05 1.67 17.00
CA ILE A 116 -20.12 1.21 15.97
C ILE A 116 -20.57 1.71 14.60
N GLN A 117 -21.87 1.72 14.31
CA GLN A 117 -22.40 2.27 13.06
C GLN A 117 -22.17 3.79 12.98
N ASP A 118 -22.33 4.51 14.09
CA ASP A 118 -22.01 5.94 14.16
C ASP A 118 -20.51 6.21 13.99
N LEU A 119 -19.65 5.36 14.56
CA LEU A 119 -18.21 5.46 14.34
C LEU A 119 -17.84 5.20 12.87
N VAL A 120 -18.37 4.13 12.27
CA VAL A 120 -18.10 3.76 10.88
C VAL A 120 -18.58 4.88 9.95
N ARG A 121 -19.75 5.46 10.19
CA ARG A 121 -20.29 6.58 9.41
C ARG A 121 -19.43 7.85 9.57
N ALA A 122 -18.97 8.16 10.79
CA ALA A 122 -18.04 9.27 11.01
C ALA A 122 -16.69 9.05 10.31
N PHE A 123 -16.21 7.81 10.22
CA PHE A 123 -15.00 7.45 9.45
C PHE A 123 -15.22 7.54 7.94
N GLU A 124 -16.38 7.13 7.42
CA GLU A 124 -16.74 7.26 6.00
C GLU A 124 -16.85 8.73 5.58
N ASP A 125 -17.51 9.57 6.39
CA ASP A 125 -17.62 11.01 6.13
C ASP A 125 -16.25 11.71 6.19
N ALA A 126 -15.35 11.28 7.07
CA ALA A 126 -13.98 11.77 7.14
C ALA A 126 -13.10 11.27 5.97
N ALA A 127 -13.30 10.03 5.51
CA ALA A 127 -12.54 9.44 4.41
C ALA A 127 -12.90 10.05 3.04
N ILE A 128 -14.14 10.54 2.88
CA ILE A 128 -14.60 11.20 1.64
C ILE A 128 -13.85 12.51 1.36
N VAL A 129 -13.28 13.17 2.37
CA VAL A 129 -12.56 14.45 2.17
C VAL A 129 -11.11 14.24 1.67
N VAL A 130 -10.54 13.03 1.76
CA VAL A 130 -9.10 12.79 1.45
C VAL A 130 -8.85 12.19 0.05
N SER A 131 -9.87 11.72 -0.67
CA SER A 131 -9.69 10.96 -1.92
C SER A 131 -9.66 11.78 -3.23
N SER A 132 -9.47 13.10 -3.18
CA SER A 132 -9.45 13.93 -4.42
C SER A 132 -8.04 14.34 -4.91
N GLN A 133 -6.98 14.02 -4.18
CA GLN A 133 -5.62 14.21 -4.70
C GLN A 133 -5.19 12.94 -5.45
N GLY A 134 -5.00 13.07 -6.77
CA GLY A 134 -4.59 11.99 -7.67
C GLY A 134 -3.33 11.27 -7.18
N GLU A 135 -3.09 10.06 -7.72
CA GLU A 135 -1.94 9.22 -7.34
C GLU A 135 -0.68 10.07 -7.09
N PRO A 136 -0.08 9.98 -5.89
CA PRO A 136 1.10 10.77 -5.56
C PRO A 136 2.17 10.46 -6.59
N ARG A 137 2.69 11.50 -7.25
CA ARG A 137 3.72 11.31 -8.26
C ARG A 137 4.95 10.72 -7.58
N PRO A 138 5.78 9.94 -8.30
CA PRO A 138 7.00 9.38 -7.71
C PRO A 138 7.91 10.46 -7.10
N GLU A 139 7.91 11.68 -7.66
CA GLU A 139 8.65 12.82 -7.12
C GLU A 139 8.11 13.40 -5.81
N ASP A 140 6.88 13.08 -5.39
CA ASP A 140 6.26 13.57 -4.15
C ASP A 140 6.43 12.58 -2.98
N LEU A 141 7.04 11.42 -3.22
CA LEU A 141 7.31 10.44 -2.18
C LEU A 141 8.38 10.95 -1.19
N PRO A 142 8.18 10.77 0.13
CA PRO A 142 9.19 11.12 1.12
C PRO A 142 10.45 10.27 0.94
N LEU A 143 11.60 10.92 0.93
CA LEU A 143 12.91 10.28 0.91
C LEU A 143 13.41 10.04 2.33
N GLU A 144 14.38 9.13 2.47
CA GLU A 144 15.03 8.88 3.75
C GLU A 144 15.71 10.18 4.25
N GLY A 145 15.26 10.68 5.41
CA GLY A 145 15.70 11.96 5.98
C GLY A 145 14.72 13.13 5.79
N ASP A 146 13.59 12.95 5.11
CA ASP A 146 12.55 13.97 5.02
C ASP A 146 11.75 14.07 6.34
N ASN A 147 11.41 15.31 6.73
CA ASN A 147 10.59 15.56 7.91
C ASN A 147 9.11 15.40 7.57
N ILE A 148 8.46 14.45 8.22
CA ILE A 148 7.04 14.14 8.03
C ILE A 148 6.24 14.85 9.12
N LEU A 149 5.43 15.82 8.69
CA LEU A 149 4.53 16.57 9.55
C LEU A 149 3.14 15.96 9.46
N ILE A 150 2.53 15.65 10.61
CA ILE A 150 1.18 15.10 10.65
C ILE A 150 0.28 16.13 11.31
N ASP A 151 -0.91 16.32 10.75
CA ASP A 151 -1.91 17.22 11.32
C ASP A 151 -2.32 16.72 12.73
N GLN A 152 -2.37 17.62 13.69
CA GLN A 152 -2.64 17.31 15.10
C GLN A 152 -4.01 16.65 15.29
N SER A 153 -4.98 17.04 14.46
CA SER A 153 -6.33 16.45 14.45
C SER A 153 -6.31 14.93 14.20
N VAL A 154 -5.33 14.45 13.43
CA VAL A 154 -5.16 13.03 13.08
C VAL A 154 -4.35 12.28 14.14
N ILE A 155 -3.38 12.94 14.77
CA ILE A 155 -2.56 12.34 15.84
C ILE A 155 -3.43 11.93 17.05
N GLY A 156 -4.42 12.76 17.42
CA GLY A 156 -5.31 12.48 18.54
C GLY A 156 -6.19 11.23 18.35
N LEU A 157 -6.41 10.80 17.11
CA LEU A 157 -7.13 9.56 16.78
C LEU A 157 -6.24 8.31 16.89
N LEU A 158 -4.95 8.46 16.59
CA LEU A 158 -3.99 7.34 16.58
C LEU A 158 -3.38 7.09 17.96
N ILE A 159 -3.19 8.16 18.75
CA ILE A 159 -2.54 8.10 20.05
C ILE A 159 -3.37 8.95 21.03
N PRO A 160 -4.29 8.32 21.78
CA PRO A 160 -5.14 9.04 22.74
C PRO A 160 -4.34 9.84 23.78
N GLU A 161 -3.12 9.38 24.10
CA GLU A 161 -2.19 10.03 25.03
C GLU A 161 -1.65 11.40 24.55
N PHE A 162 -1.89 11.78 23.28
CA PHE A 162 -1.41 13.05 22.72
C PHE A 162 -2.35 14.24 22.94
N GLN A 163 -3.56 14.01 23.49
CA GLN A 163 -4.59 15.05 23.61
C GLN A 163 -4.17 16.21 24.56
N ASP A 164 -3.25 15.97 25.49
CA ASP A 164 -2.86 16.95 26.51
C ASP A 164 -1.71 17.90 26.09
N ARG A 165 -1.13 17.74 24.89
CA ARG A 165 -0.02 18.60 24.43
C ARG A 165 -0.51 19.66 23.44
N THR A 166 -1.08 20.73 23.99
CA THR A 166 -1.70 21.86 23.26
C THR A 166 -0.70 22.92 22.76
N ASN A 167 0.34 22.54 22.03
CA ASN A 167 1.19 23.52 21.34
C ASN A 167 0.85 23.56 19.85
N ALA A 168 0.50 24.76 19.35
CA ALA A 168 -0.16 25.04 18.08
C ALA A 168 0.75 24.91 16.83
N GLY A 169 1.56 23.86 16.73
CA GLY A 169 2.48 23.66 15.61
C GLY A 169 2.42 22.23 15.04
N PRO A 170 2.70 22.05 13.73
CA PRO A 170 2.81 20.73 13.14
C PRO A 170 3.91 19.92 13.85
N TYR A 171 3.56 18.69 14.24
CA TYR A 171 4.44 17.87 15.09
C TYR A 171 5.40 17.05 14.24
N GLU A 172 6.67 17.02 14.65
CA GLU A 172 7.68 16.17 14.02
C GLU A 172 7.53 14.75 14.56
N VAL A 173 6.87 13.89 13.79
CA VAL A 173 6.48 12.54 14.25
C VAL A 173 7.67 11.57 14.25
N SER A 174 8.72 11.86 13.47
CA SER A 174 9.95 11.07 13.42
C SER A 174 10.63 10.97 14.78
N GLY A 175 10.77 12.08 15.52
CA GLY A 175 11.39 12.10 16.85
C GLY A 175 10.60 11.30 17.89
N TRP A 176 9.26 11.39 17.85
CA TRP A 176 8.42 10.61 18.75
C TRP A 176 8.43 9.11 18.44
N LEU A 177 8.33 8.73 17.15
CA LEU A 177 8.43 7.33 16.75
C LEU A 177 9.78 6.73 17.12
N ALA A 178 10.87 7.47 16.91
CA ALA A 178 12.21 7.07 17.33
C ALA A 178 12.30 6.85 18.86
N SER A 179 11.64 7.69 19.66
CA SER A 179 11.58 7.50 21.13
C SER A 179 10.85 6.23 21.56
N LYS A 180 9.98 5.70 20.70
CA LYS A 180 9.27 4.42 20.87
C LYS A 180 9.99 3.25 20.18
N GLY A 181 11.19 3.47 19.65
CA GLY A 181 11.97 2.46 18.92
C GLY A 181 11.45 2.14 17.52
N VAL A 182 10.51 2.95 16.99
CA VAL A 182 9.95 2.78 15.65
C VAL A 182 10.75 3.64 14.67
N VAL A 183 11.47 2.99 13.76
CA VAL A 183 12.20 3.66 12.69
C VAL A 183 11.42 3.46 11.39
N LEU A 184 10.85 4.55 10.88
CA LEU A 184 10.21 4.56 9.57
C LEU A 184 11.28 4.57 8.48
N LYS A 185 11.35 3.49 7.71
CA LYS A 185 12.26 3.32 6.56
C LYS A 185 11.57 3.58 5.23
N SER A 186 10.23 3.53 5.18
CA SER A 186 9.49 3.71 3.92
C SER A 186 8.08 4.22 4.11
N TYR A 187 7.55 4.86 3.06
CA TYR A 187 6.16 5.31 2.97
C TYR A 187 5.13 4.18 3.20
N GLN A 188 5.44 2.96 2.77
CA GLN A 188 4.53 1.82 2.95
C GLN A 188 4.25 1.50 4.42
N GLN A 189 5.20 1.82 5.30
CA GLN A 189 5.03 1.65 6.74
C GLN A 189 4.04 2.66 7.32
N LEU A 190 3.99 3.89 6.80
CA LEU A 190 3.00 4.90 7.19
C LEU A 190 1.58 4.49 6.78
N ASN A 191 1.41 3.97 5.57
CA ASN A 191 0.13 3.45 5.13
C ASN A 191 -0.32 2.22 5.95
N HIS A 192 0.61 1.35 6.35
CA HIS A 192 0.28 0.20 7.21
C HIS A 192 -0.19 0.60 8.61
N VAL A 193 0.23 1.77 9.11
CA VAL A 193 -0.24 2.31 10.40
C VAL A 193 -1.43 3.26 10.25
N GLY A 194 -2.05 3.34 9.06
CA GLY A 194 -3.23 4.16 8.81
C GLY A 194 -2.98 5.66 8.72
N LEU A 195 -1.71 6.09 8.59
CA LEU A 195 -1.33 7.49 8.47
C LEU A 195 -1.37 7.93 7.01
N THR A 196 -2.53 8.45 6.57
CA THR A 196 -2.76 8.88 5.19
C THR A 196 -2.69 10.40 4.99
N ASN A 197 -2.76 11.19 6.07
CA ASN A 197 -2.81 12.65 5.99
C ASN A 197 -1.57 13.28 6.66
N TYR A 198 -0.52 13.46 5.86
CA TYR A 198 0.75 14.05 6.30
C TYR A 198 1.32 14.98 5.23
N GLN A 199 2.11 15.96 5.65
CA GLN A 199 2.88 16.84 4.79
C GLN A 199 4.36 16.49 4.87
N VAL A 200 4.99 16.28 3.72
CA VAL A 200 6.44 16.09 3.63
C VAL A 200 7.09 17.47 3.53
N ARG A 201 7.86 17.86 4.54
CA ARG A 201 8.78 19.00 4.43
C ARG A 201 10.17 18.49 4.10
N ARG A 202 10.56 18.67 2.84
CA ARG A 202 11.93 18.45 2.41
C ARG A 202 12.82 19.52 3.02
N ALA A 203 13.90 19.09 3.66
CA ALA A 203 14.95 20.02 4.06
C ALA A 203 15.48 20.72 2.79
N PRO A 204 15.72 22.05 2.82
CA PRO A 204 16.33 22.72 1.69
C PRO A 204 17.65 22.01 1.35
N PRO A 205 17.96 21.80 0.06
CA PRO A 205 19.16 21.08 -0.35
C PRO A 205 20.36 21.74 0.32
N LYS A 206 21.12 20.94 1.07
CA LYS A 206 22.31 21.39 1.80
C LYS A 206 23.25 22.01 0.76
N GLN A 207 23.42 23.33 0.78
CA GLN A 207 24.27 24.00 -0.19
C GLN A 207 25.69 23.40 -0.07
N PRO A 208 26.28 22.91 -1.17
CA PRO A 208 27.63 22.37 -1.15
C PRO A 208 28.59 23.49 -0.75
N GLY A 209 29.05 23.48 0.50
CA GLY A 209 29.99 24.48 1.04
C GLY A 209 29.69 24.99 2.45
N SER A 210 28.54 24.69 3.07
CA SER A 210 28.35 25.06 4.48
C SER A 210 29.14 24.12 5.41
N PRO A 211 30.05 24.64 6.24
CA PRO A 211 30.80 23.81 7.19
C PRO A 211 29.85 23.23 8.24
N ALA A 212 30.04 21.95 8.58
CA ALA A 212 29.34 21.32 9.69
C ALA A 212 29.72 22.06 10.99
N LYS A 213 28.71 22.60 11.69
CA LYS A 213 28.87 23.12 13.05
C LYS A 213 28.90 21.97 14.05
#